data_AF-A0A1U9K8A4-F1
#
_entry.id   AF-A0A1U9K8A4-F1
#
_cell.length_a   1.000
_cell.length_b   1.000
_cell.length_c   1.000
_cell.angle_alpha   90.00
_cell.angle_beta   90.00
_cell.angle_gamma   90.00
#
_symmetry.space_group_name_H-M   'P 1'
#
loop_
_entity.id
_entity.type
_entity.pdbx_description
1 polymer ?
#
loop_
_entity_poly.entity_id
_entity_poly.type
_entity_poly.pdbx_seq_one_letter_code
_entity_poly.pdbx_strand_id
1 'polypeptide(L)'
;MSYRIRQGYVRHDKSEGRIVTLEAFAHKLNEYIRLYQPVLFGTITLEPDAIYQYGTLERVQADTPQGRWMFVARHAETAEEMTIDVPYSGIVRTYDVEYTVKDEQQGDVAYPVFYMTATDPKEGQTLTYYIGSRPLVSRPLDCIAEFFVRSHEVGKEMKQPEQRACSWKPPE
;
A
#
# COMPACT_ATOMS: atom_id res chain seq x y z
N MET A 1 15.10 -13.49 10.36
CA MET A 1 14.05 -13.97 9.45
C MET A 1 14.20 -13.21 8.15
N SER A 2 14.34 -13.91 7.02
CA SER A 2 14.72 -13.31 5.74
C SER A 2 13.95 -14.00 4.60
N TYR A 3 12.95 -13.32 4.04
CA TYR A 3 12.32 -13.74 2.79
C TYR A 3 13.10 -13.12 1.61
N ARG A 4 12.91 -13.64 0.39
CA ARG A 4 13.56 -13.15 -0.84
C ARG A 4 12.50 -12.79 -1.86
N ILE A 5 12.42 -11.51 -2.21
CA ILE A 5 11.49 -11.02 -3.23
C ILE A 5 12.11 -11.19 -4.61
N ARG A 6 11.42 -11.93 -5.48
CA ARG A 6 11.78 -12.06 -6.89
C ARG A 6 11.21 -10.88 -7.69
N GLN A 7 11.76 -10.64 -8.89
CA GLN A 7 11.32 -9.57 -9.79
C GLN A 7 9.80 -9.41 -9.75
N GLY A 8 9.33 -8.21 -9.43
CA GLY A 8 7.92 -7.85 -9.54
C GLY A 8 7.81 -6.64 -10.43
N TYR A 9 6.59 -6.42 -10.89
CA TYR A 9 6.30 -5.32 -11.78
C TYR A 9 5.61 -4.26 -10.96
N VAL A 10 6.25 -3.10 -10.84
CA VAL A 10 5.51 -1.89 -10.48
C VAL A 10 4.59 -1.65 -11.67
N ARG A 11 3.28 -1.92 -11.51
CA ARG A 11 2.30 -1.31 -12.40
C ARG A 11 2.28 0.16 -12.02
N HIS A 12 3.26 0.89 -12.54
CA HIS A 12 3.10 2.30 -12.69
C HIS A 12 1.89 2.45 -13.60
N ASP A 13 0.79 2.95 -13.05
CA ASP A 13 -0.21 3.63 -13.86
C ASP A 13 0.39 4.98 -14.34
N LYS A 14 1.51 4.86 -15.06
CA LYS A 14 2.12 5.86 -15.93
C LYS A 14 2.18 5.35 -17.37
N SER A 15 1.33 4.38 -17.71
CA SER A 15 1.12 3.95 -19.09
C SER A 15 -0.20 4.52 -19.57
N GLU A 16 -0.13 5.45 -20.53
CA GLU A 16 -1.22 5.84 -21.43
C GLU A 16 -2.63 5.89 -20.80
N GLY A 17 -2.88 6.91 -19.96
CA GLY A 17 -4.20 7.48 -19.70
C GLY A 17 -5.41 6.57 -19.79
N ARG A 18 -5.43 5.42 -19.11
CA ARG A 18 -6.72 4.82 -18.74
C ARG A 18 -7.27 5.69 -17.63
N ILE A 19 -8.28 6.51 -17.98
CA ILE A 19 -9.11 7.21 -16.99
C ILE A 19 -9.83 6.12 -16.20
N VAL A 20 -9.22 5.63 -15.13
CA VAL A 20 -9.92 4.84 -14.12
C VAL A 20 -10.74 5.84 -13.31
N THR A 21 -12.07 5.75 -13.40
CA THR A 21 -12.94 6.61 -12.60
C THR A 21 -12.70 6.33 -11.12
N LEU A 22 -12.94 7.32 -10.27
CA LEU A 22 -12.77 7.20 -8.81
C LEU A 22 -13.61 6.05 -8.24
N GLU A 23 -14.77 5.81 -8.84
CA GLU A 23 -15.66 4.69 -8.56
C GLU A 23 -15.06 3.35 -8.99
N ALA A 24 -14.44 3.27 -10.17
CA ALA A 24 -13.77 2.06 -10.63
C ALA A 24 -12.58 1.68 -9.73
N PHE A 25 -11.84 2.67 -9.22
CA PHE A 25 -10.78 2.43 -8.24
C PHE A 25 -11.33 1.94 -6.90
N ALA A 26 -12.39 2.58 -6.38
CA ALA A 26 -13.06 2.13 -5.16
C ALA A 26 -13.63 0.70 -5.32
N HIS A 27 -14.22 0.39 -6.48
CA HIS A 27 -14.69 -0.96 -6.79
C HIS A 27 -13.55 -1.97 -6.77
N LYS A 28 -12.42 -1.67 -7.43
CA LYS A 28 -11.21 -2.52 -7.42
C LYS A 28 -10.70 -2.78 -6.00
N LEU A 29 -10.64 -1.76 -5.15
CA LEU A 29 -10.22 -1.91 -3.76
C LEU A 29 -11.22 -2.73 -2.93
N ASN A 30 -12.53 -2.57 -3.15
CA ASN A 30 -13.52 -3.40 -2.46
C ASN A 30 -13.45 -4.87 -2.88
N GLU A 31 -13.21 -5.15 -4.17
CA GLU A 31 -12.96 -6.52 -4.63
C GLU A 31 -11.69 -7.10 -3.99
N TYR A 32 -10.63 -6.31 -3.91
CA TYR A 32 -9.41 -6.70 -3.20
C TYR A 32 -9.68 -7.04 -1.73
N ILE A 33 -10.42 -6.18 -1.02
CA ILE A 33 -10.80 -6.40 0.38
C ILE A 33 -11.59 -7.71 0.51
N ARG A 34 -12.58 -7.94 -0.36
CA ARG A 34 -13.41 -9.16 -0.35
C ARG A 34 -12.59 -10.43 -0.55
N LEU A 35 -11.56 -10.41 -1.39
CA LEU A 35 -10.75 -11.58 -1.73
C LEU A 35 -9.67 -11.88 -0.68
N TYR A 36 -9.15 -10.86 0.00
CA TYR A 36 -7.89 -10.96 0.74
C TYR A 36 -7.99 -10.55 2.21
N GLN A 37 -9.20 -10.58 2.78
CA GLN A 37 -9.48 -10.29 4.18
C GLN A 37 -8.72 -11.23 5.15
N PRO A 38 -8.20 -10.72 6.29
CA PRO A 38 -8.18 -9.30 6.67
C PRO A 38 -7.12 -8.49 5.90
N VAL A 39 -7.48 -7.27 5.51
CA VAL A 39 -6.61 -6.33 4.77
C VAL A 39 -6.06 -5.27 5.72
N LEU A 40 -4.74 -5.17 5.81
CA LEU A 40 -4.03 -4.16 6.59
C LEU A 40 -4.15 -2.79 5.91
N PHE A 41 -4.34 -1.75 6.73
CA PHE A 41 -4.40 -0.36 6.29
C PHE A 41 -3.66 0.55 7.24
N GLY A 42 -2.96 1.52 6.67
CA GLY A 42 -2.14 2.46 7.41
C GLY A 42 -1.34 3.37 6.50
N THR A 43 -0.34 4.05 7.05
CA THR A 43 0.55 4.95 6.33
C THR A 43 2.00 4.52 6.41
N ILE A 44 2.78 4.93 5.41
CA ILE A 44 4.21 4.71 5.32
C ILE A 44 4.90 5.98 4.84
N THR A 45 6.06 6.29 5.44
CA THR A 45 6.95 7.38 5.04
C THR A 45 8.39 6.89 5.00
N LEU A 46 9.21 7.48 4.11
CA LEU A 46 10.66 7.26 4.04
C LEU A 46 11.43 8.20 4.99
N GLU A 47 10.80 9.29 5.42
CA GLU A 47 11.45 10.30 6.26
C GLU A 47 10.45 10.77 7.34
N PRO A 48 10.58 10.32 8.60
CA PRO A 48 11.42 9.19 9.04
C PRO A 48 10.93 7.86 8.44
N ASP A 49 11.82 6.86 8.29
CA ASP A 49 11.46 5.51 7.87
C ASP A 49 10.49 4.87 8.88
N ALA A 50 9.19 4.99 8.63
CA ALA A 50 8.16 4.58 9.56
C ALA A 50 6.93 4.02 8.85
N ILE A 51 6.40 2.94 9.39
CA ILE A 51 5.12 2.35 9.01
C ILE A 51 4.15 2.44 10.20
N TYR A 52 2.99 3.03 9.96
CA TYR A 52 1.92 3.17 10.94
C TYR A 52 0.75 2.30 10.49
N GLN A 53 0.27 1.41 11.34
CA GLN A 53 -0.92 0.61 11.06
C GLN A 53 -2.13 1.24 11.77
N TYR A 54 -3.17 1.56 11.02
CA TYR A 54 -4.43 2.04 11.58
C TYR A 54 -5.34 0.89 11.99
N GLY A 55 -5.41 -0.15 11.15
CA GLY A 55 -6.29 -1.27 11.41
C GLY A 55 -6.53 -2.14 10.19
N THR A 56 -7.70 -2.76 10.15
CA THR A 56 -8.14 -3.56 9.00
C THR A 56 -9.15 -2.81 8.15
N LEU A 57 -8.87 -2.65 6.86
CA LEU A 57 -9.77 -1.99 5.93
C LEU A 57 -10.99 -2.88 5.65
N GLU A 58 -12.18 -2.31 5.79
CA GLU A 58 -13.45 -3.03 5.57
C GLU A 58 -14.08 -2.66 4.24
N ARG A 59 -14.05 -1.37 3.87
CA ARG A 59 -14.60 -0.87 2.61
C ARG A 59 -13.99 0.46 2.22
N VAL A 60 -14.07 0.77 0.92
CA VAL A 60 -13.72 2.07 0.35
C VAL A 60 -14.93 2.62 -0.39
N GLN A 61 -15.24 3.90 -0.19
CA GLN A 61 -16.34 4.57 -0.89
C GLN A 61 -15.81 5.77 -1.66
N ALA A 62 -16.32 5.97 -2.87
CA ALA A 62 -16.11 7.18 -3.65
C ALA A 62 -17.33 8.09 -3.49
N ASP A 63 -17.19 9.17 -2.72
CA ASP A 63 -18.17 10.25 -2.68
C ASP A 63 -17.87 11.23 -3.82
N THR A 64 -18.48 10.97 -4.98
CA THR A 64 -18.29 11.81 -6.17
C THR A 64 -18.89 13.22 -6.02
N PRO A 65 -20.05 13.45 -5.37
CA PRO A 65 -20.53 14.80 -5.07
C PRO A 65 -19.58 15.62 -4.20
N GLN A 66 -18.99 15.02 -3.16
CA GLN A 66 -18.11 15.73 -2.22
C GLN A 66 -16.65 15.73 -2.66
N GLY A 67 -16.28 14.91 -3.65
CA GLY A 67 -14.92 14.84 -4.16
C GLY A 67 -13.95 14.13 -3.21
N ARG A 68 -14.38 13.05 -2.54
CA ARG A 68 -13.57 12.39 -1.48
C ARG A 68 -13.63 10.86 -1.54
N TRP A 69 -12.53 10.21 -1.15
CA TRP A 69 -12.54 8.79 -0.81
C TRP A 69 -12.69 8.63 0.69
N MET A 70 -13.60 7.74 1.09
CA MET A 70 -13.78 7.36 2.49
C MET A 70 -13.28 5.93 2.67
N PHE A 71 -12.23 5.78 3.45
CA PHE A 71 -11.69 4.49 3.86
C PHE A 71 -12.27 4.15 5.22
N VAL A 72 -13.11 3.12 5.28
CA VAL A 72 -13.67 2.64 6.54
C VAL A 72 -12.85 1.47 7.00
N ALA A 73 -12.19 1.63 8.14
CA ALA A 73 -11.34 0.62 8.75
C ALA A 73 -11.80 0.34 10.19
N ARG A 74 -11.38 -0.81 10.72
CA ARG A 74 -11.57 -1.17 12.12
C ARG A 74 -10.24 -1.07 12.86
N HIS A 75 -10.19 -0.26 13.91
CA HIS A 75 -8.97 -0.03 14.68
C HIS A 75 -8.42 -1.35 15.25
N ALA A 76 -7.09 -1.54 15.18
CA ALA A 76 -6.46 -2.81 15.54
C ALA A 76 -6.68 -3.21 17.01
N GLU A 77 -6.68 -2.24 17.92
CA GLU A 77 -6.76 -2.49 19.37
C GLU A 77 -8.18 -2.36 19.93
N THR A 78 -8.88 -1.27 19.63
CA THR A 78 -10.22 -0.96 20.18
C THR A 78 -11.36 -1.62 19.40
N ALA A 79 -11.10 -2.13 18.19
CA ALA A 79 -12.12 -2.62 17.27
C ALA A 79 -13.20 -1.58 16.87
N GLU A 80 -12.95 -0.29 17.15
CA GLU A 80 -13.84 0.79 16.76
C GLU A 80 -13.77 1.05 15.25
N GLU A 81 -14.91 1.39 14.64
CA GLU A 81 -14.95 1.85 13.26
C GLU A 81 -14.29 3.24 13.17
N MET A 82 -13.36 3.39 12.24
CA MET A 82 -12.71 4.66 11.92
C MET A 82 -12.89 4.96 10.44
N THR A 83 -13.09 6.23 10.13
CA THR A 83 -13.20 6.72 8.75
C THR A 83 -12.04 7.65 8.46
N ILE A 84 -11.33 7.39 7.36
CA ILE A 84 -10.27 8.25 6.85
C ILE A 84 -10.77 8.88 5.55
N ASP A 85 -10.87 10.20 5.54
CA ASP A 85 -11.33 10.97 4.39
C ASP A 85 -10.17 11.57 3.62
N VAL A 86 -10.06 11.21 2.34
CA VAL A 86 -9.00 11.71 1.44
C VAL A 86 -9.64 12.50 0.30
N PRO A 87 -9.45 13.83 0.21
CA PRO A 87 -9.92 14.63 -0.91
C PRO A 87 -9.26 14.21 -2.22
N TYR A 88 -10.01 14.14 -3.31
CA TYR A 88 -9.46 13.80 -4.63
C TYR A 88 -8.42 14.79 -5.11
N SER A 89 -8.62 16.08 -4.79
CA SER A 89 -7.68 17.15 -5.11
C SER A 89 -6.32 16.99 -4.43
N GLY A 90 -6.24 16.20 -3.35
CA GLY A 90 -4.99 15.90 -2.65
C GLY A 90 -4.25 14.69 -3.21
N ILE A 91 -4.85 13.88 -4.08
CA ILE A 91 -4.22 12.65 -4.58
C ILE A 91 -3.07 13.01 -5.53
N VAL A 92 -1.86 12.63 -5.15
CA VAL A 92 -0.64 12.84 -5.94
C VAL A 92 -0.38 11.64 -6.83
N ARG A 93 -0.59 10.43 -6.29
CA ARG A 93 -0.31 9.18 -7.01
C ARG A 93 -1.08 8.02 -6.40
N THR A 94 -1.58 7.14 -7.25
CA THR A 94 -1.97 5.78 -6.87
C THR A 94 -1.14 4.79 -7.67
N TYR A 95 -0.78 3.65 -7.08
CA TYR A 95 -0.17 2.55 -7.82
C TYR A 95 -0.42 1.23 -7.10
N ASP A 96 -0.55 0.19 -7.92
CA ASP A 96 -0.77 -1.19 -7.52
C ASP A 96 0.51 -1.96 -7.84
N VAL A 97 1.04 -2.65 -6.85
CA VAL A 97 2.28 -3.39 -6.98
C VAL A 97 2.07 -4.83 -6.59
N GLU A 98 2.54 -5.73 -7.44
CA GLU A 98 2.54 -7.16 -7.15
C GLU A 98 3.97 -7.68 -7.32
N TYR A 99 4.50 -8.30 -6.27
CA TYR A 99 5.75 -9.05 -6.34
C TYR A 99 5.53 -10.49 -5.92
N THR A 100 6.34 -11.39 -6.49
CA THR A 100 6.45 -12.76 -5.98
C THR A 100 7.37 -12.77 -4.76
N VAL A 101 6.79 -13.07 -3.59
CA VAL A 101 7.48 -13.25 -2.32
C VAL A 101 7.78 -14.73 -2.13
N LYS A 102 9.03 -15.07 -1.85
CA LYS A 102 9.36 -16.42 -1.34
C LYS A 102 9.17 -16.44 0.17
N ASP A 103 8.01 -16.90 0.59
CA ASP A 103 7.59 -17.03 1.99
C ASP A 103 8.04 -18.38 2.57
N GLU A 104 8.53 -18.39 3.80
CA GLU A 104 9.05 -19.60 4.46
C GLU A 104 7.94 -20.62 4.77
N GLN A 105 6.70 -20.17 4.95
CA GLN A 105 5.55 -21.01 5.32
C GLN A 105 4.65 -21.32 4.12
N GLN A 106 4.53 -20.39 3.17
CA GLN A 106 3.58 -20.47 2.06
C GLN A 106 4.22 -20.73 0.70
N GLY A 107 5.56 -20.67 0.60
CA GLY A 107 6.28 -20.86 -0.66
C GLY A 107 6.29 -19.59 -1.52
N ASP A 108 6.30 -19.73 -2.84
CA ASP A 108 6.27 -18.58 -3.75
C ASP A 108 4.84 -18.02 -3.83
N VAL A 109 4.60 -16.83 -3.26
CA VAL A 109 3.30 -16.16 -3.20
C VAL A 109 3.31 -14.86 -4.00
N ALA A 110 2.31 -14.64 -4.86
CA ALA A 110 2.07 -13.33 -5.46
C ALA A 110 1.40 -12.43 -4.41
N TYR A 111 2.11 -11.38 -3.98
CA TYR A 111 1.65 -10.49 -2.92
C TYR A 111 1.31 -9.11 -3.51
N PRO A 112 0.02 -8.82 -3.79
CA PRO A 112 -0.45 -7.49 -4.20
C PRO A 112 -0.46 -6.50 -3.02
N VAL A 113 -0.04 -5.27 -3.28
CA VAL A 113 -0.09 -4.13 -2.35
C VAL A 113 -0.47 -2.87 -3.12
N PHE A 114 -1.45 -2.13 -2.61
CA PHE A 114 -1.82 -0.82 -3.16
C PHE A 114 -1.19 0.28 -2.33
N TYR A 115 -0.69 1.30 -3.01
CA TYR A 115 -0.24 2.54 -2.40
C TYR A 115 -1.00 3.72 -2.97
N MET A 116 -1.31 4.67 -2.10
CA MET A 116 -1.93 5.93 -2.45
C MET A 116 -1.21 7.06 -1.71
N THR A 117 -0.56 7.94 -2.45
CA THR A 117 0.04 9.15 -1.90
C THR A 117 -0.92 10.31 -2.07
N ALA A 118 -1.25 10.96 -0.96
CA ALA A 118 -2.07 12.16 -0.94
C ALA A 118 -1.40 13.26 -0.11
N THR A 119 -1.55 14.50 -0.56
CA THR A 119 -1.16 15.69 0.17
C THR A 119 -2.40 16.31 0.80
N ASP A 120 -2.37 16.50 2.12
CA ASP A 120 -3.40 17.26 2.80
C ASP A 120 -3.36 18.72 2.30
N PRO A 121 -4.46 19.24 1.70
CA PRO A 121 -4.48 20.59 1.15
C PRO A 121 -4.45 21.70 2.22
N LYS A 122 -4.76 21.38 3.49
CA LYS A 122 -4.76 22.32 4.62
C LYS A 122 -3.42 22.30 5.36
N GLU A 123 -2.88 21.12 5.60
CA GLU A 123 -1.65 20.95 6.39
C GLU A 123 -0.39 20.88 5.52
N GLY A 124 -0.54 20.65 4.22
CA GLY A 124 0.57 20.47 3.28
C GLY A 124 1.34 19.16 3.48
N GLN A 125 0.93 18.33 4.44
CA GLN A 125 1.59 17.06 4.74
C GLN A 125 1.27 16.04 3.65
N THR A 126 2.31 15.39 3.11
CA THR A 126 2.15 14.30 2.15
C THR A 126 2.27 12.97 2.88
N LEU A 127 1.22 12.15 2.77
CA LEU A 127 1.14 10.82 3.37
C LEU A 127 0.96 9.79 2.26
N THR A 128 1.62 8.64 2.42
CA THR A 128 1.34 7.48 1.57
C THR A 128 0.62 6.42 2.37
N TYR A 129 -0.61 6.12 1.97
CA TYR A 129 -1.39 5.02 2.50
C TYR A 129 -0.99 3.72 1.82
N TYR A 130 -0.96 2.63 2.58
CA TYR A 130 -0.80 1.27 2.05
C TYR A 130 -2.05 0.43 2.33
N ILE A 131 -2.34 -0.51 1.42
CA ILE A 131 -3.40 -1.50 1.55
C ILE A 131 -2.80 -2.85 1.14
N GLY A 132 -2.67 -3.77 2.10
CA GLY A 132 -1.98 -5.06 1.89
C GLY A 132 -2.67 -6.20 2.60
N SER A 133 -2.65 -7.40 2.03
CA SER A 133 -3.32 -8.56 2.63
C SER A 133 -2.53 -9.10 3.82
N ARG A 134 -3.19 -9.30 4.97
CA ARG A 134 -2.52 -9.96 6.11
C ARG A 134 -2.25 -11.45 5.88
N PRO A 135 -3.17 -12.27 5.35
CA PRO A 135 -2.99 -13.73 5.32
C PRO A 135 -2.01 -14.26 4.26
N LEU A 136 -1.72 -13.51 3.19
CA LEU A 136 -0.95 -14.03 2.05
C LEU A 136 0.53 -14.31 2.34
N VAL A 137 1.12 -13.65 3.35
CA VAL A 137 2.53 -13.82 3.70
C VAL A 137 2.68 -13.81 5.21
N SER A 138 3.70 -14.47 5.76
CA SER A 138 3.93 -14.55 7.20
C SER A 138 4.33 -13.20 7.81
N ARG A 139 4.89 -12.29 7.01
CA ARG A 139 5.39 -10.96 7.44
C ARG A 139 4.93 -9.85 6.49
N PRO A 140 3.64 -9.48 6.52
CA PRO A 140 3.05 -8.57 5.53
C PRO A 140 3.59 -7.13 5.62
N LEU A 141 3.82 -6.60 6.83
CA LEU A 141 4.35 -5.24 7.00
C LEU A 141 5.78 -5.11 6.48
N ASP A 142 6.64 -6.10 6.72
CA ASP A 142 8.00 -6.08 6.21
C ASP A 142 7.99 -6.08 4.66
N CYS A 143 7.12 -6.88 4.04
CA CYS A 143 6.95 -6.91 2.57
C CYS A 143 6.44 -5.56 2.04
N ILE A 144 5.45 -4.96 2.70
CA ILE A 144 4.90 -3.64 2.34
C ILE A 144 5.99 -2.56 2.42
N ALA A 145 6.82 -2.56 3.46
CA ALA A 145 7.89 -1.58 3.59
C ALA A 145 8.93 -1.73 2.46
N GLU A 146 9.35 -2.95 2.17
CA GLU A 146 10.35 -3.18 1.13
C GLU A 146 9.82 -2.89 -0.28
N PHE A 147 8.58 -3.27 -0.58
CA PHE A 147 7.96 -2.96 -1.86
C PHE A 147 7.86 -1.46 -2.08
N PHE A 148 7.58 -0.71 -1.01
CA PHE A 148 7.51 0.74 -1.05
C PHE A 148 8.87 1.36 -1.41
N VAL A 149 9.95 0.94 -0.73
CA VAL A 149 11.33 1.38 -1.03
C VAL A 149 11.70 1.06 -2.48
N ARG A 150 11.53 -0.19 -2.91
CA ARG A 150 11.85 -0.61 -4.29
C ARG A 150 11.07 0.19 -5.32
N SER A 151 9.77 0.42 -5.09
CA SER A 151 8.92 1.18 -6.03
C SER A 151 9.27 2.68 -6.08
N HIS A 152 9.89 3.22 -5.02
CA HIS A 152 10.43 4.58 -4.99
C HIS A 152 11.80 4.67 -5.67
N GLU A 153 12.61 3.62 -5.61
CA GLU A 153 13.91 3.54 -6.28
C GLU A 153 13.78 3.36 -7.80
N VAL A 154 12.74 2.68 -8.30
CA VAL A 154 12.52 2.42 -9.74
C VAL A 154 12.31 3.70 -10.58
N GLY A 155 12.22 4.88 -9.97
CA GLY A 155 12.17 6.19 -10.66
C GLY A 155 13.44 7.04 -10.58
N LYS A 156 14.46 6.63 -9.83
CA LYS A 156 15.80 7.23 -9.83
C LYS A 156 16.71 6.26 -10.60
N GLU A 157 17.65 6.76 -11.40
CA GLU A 157 18.57 5.88 -12.15
C GLU A 157 19.15 4.80 -11.24
N MET A 158 18.64 3.57 -11.36
CA MET A 158 19.21 2.43 -10.68
C MET A 158 20.56 2.15 -11.37
N LYS A 159 21.66 2.60 -10.77
CA LYS A 159 22.87 1.80 -10.82
C LYS A 159 22.51 0.48 -10.16
N GLN A 160 22.28 -0.52 -11.02
CA GLN A 160 21.93 -1.90 -10.70
C GLN A 160 22.36 -2.28 -9.28
N PRO A 161 21.44 -2.32 -8.29
CA PRO A 161 21.84 -2.70 -6.95
C PRO A 161 22.13 -4.19 -6.96
N GLU A 162 23.36 -4.53 -6.59
CA GLU A 162 23.77 -5.89 -6.27
C GLU A 162 22.75 -6.52 -5.32
N GLN A 163 22.47 -7.81 -5.56
CA GLN A 163 21.52 -8.62 -4.81
C GLN A 163 21.72 -8.45 -3.29
N ARG A 164 20.90 -7.63 -2.64
CA ARG A 164 20.86 -7.53 -1.18
C ARG A 164 19.53 -8.06 -0.67
N ALA A 165 19.64 -8.93 0.31
CA ALA A 165 18.54 -9.54 1.02
C ALA A 165 17.75 -8.48 1.80
N CYS A 166 16.46 -8.73 1.94
CA CYS A 166 15.52 -8.03 2.80
C CYS A 166 16.06 -8.09 4.24
N SER A 167 16.80 -7.07 4.69
CA SER A 167 17.40 -7.04 6.02
C SER A 167 17.14 -5.70 6.69
N TRP A 168 15.90 -5.49 7.12
CA TRP A 168 15.65 -4.47 8.14
C TRP A 168 16.02 -5.06 9.51
N LYS A 169 16.92 -4.38 10.23
CA LYS A 169 17.18 -4.62 11.64
C LYS A 169 16.49 -3.52 12.44
N PRO A 170 15.74 -3.83 13.52
CA PRO A 170 15.24 -2.82 14.42
C PRO A 170 16.40 -2.07 15.10
N PRO A 171 16.22 -0.78 15.46
CA PRO A 171 17.18 -0.05 16.26
C PRO A 171 17.30 -0.67 17.67
N GLU A 172 18.54 -0.70 18.19
CA GLU A 172 18.87 -1.08 19.57
C GLU A 172 18.35 -0.07 20.59
#